data_AF-A0A7C3DCL1-F1
#
_entry.id   AF-A0A7C3DCL1-F1
#
_cell.length_a   1.000
_cell.length_b   1.000
_cell.length_c   1.000
_cell.angle_alpha   90.00
_cell.angle_beta   90.00
_cell.angle_gamma   90.00
#
_symmetry.space_group_name_H-M   'P 1'
#
loop_
_entity.id
_entity.type
_entity.pdbx_description
1 polymer ?
#
loop_
_entity_poly.entity_id
_entity_poly.type
_entity_poly.pdbx_seq_one_letter_code
_entity_poly.pdbx_strand_id
1 'polypeptide(L)'
;VIGVAVKHSLDTIKKDGFISMAVRSFLATLLVVSFFEILPKYPVGVSEVHFILGSTLFLIFGAAPAAIALAAGLLIQGLFFAPFDLPQYGVNVTTLLVPLFVMAVLAKKIIPDHVAYKDIKYSQALKLSVTYQAGIVSWVAFWAFFGQGFGSENLMQIFTFGVAYMSVVLLEPVLDLAVLAGAKTAHKLKGSLVVDKRLYAAKV
;
A
#
# COMPACT_ATOMS: atom_id res chain seq x y z
N VAL A 1 9.16 -12.13 1.84
CA VAL A 1 8.78 -10.70 1.97
C VAL A 1 9.97 -9.82 2.34
N ILE A 2 10.66 -10.08 3.46
CA ILE A 2 11.80 -9.27 3.93
C ILE A 2 12.90 -9.12 2.86
N GLY A 3 13.34 -10.23 2.22
CA GLY A 3 14.36 -10.15 1.16
C GLY A 3 13.95 -9.27 -0.04
N VAL A 4 12.65 -9.24 -0.39
CA VAL A 4 12.12 -8.36 -1.45
C VAL A 4 12.13 -6.91 -0.99
N ALA A 5 11.72 -6.64 0.25
CA ALA A 5 11.79 -5.30 0.85
C ALA A 5 13.23 -4.78 0.88
N VAL A 6 14.19 -5.60 1.34
CA VAL A 6 15.62 -5.26 1.35
C VAL A 6 16.13 -4.95 -0.06
N LYS A 7 15.80 -5.80 -1.04
CA LYS A 7 16.18 -5.55 -2.44
C LYS A 7 15.64 -4.20 -2.93
N HIS A 8 14.34 -3.93 -2.72
CA HIS A 8 13.74 -2.66 -3.12
C HIS A 8 14.41 -1.47 -2.42
N SER A 9 14.74 -1.58 -1.13
CA SER A 9 15.44 -0.53 -0.39
C SER A 9 16.84 -0.28 -0.97
N LEU A 10 17.61 -1.33 -1.26
CA LEU A 10 18.93 -1.21 -1.88
C LEU A 10 18.84 -0.55 -3.27
N ASP A 11 17.87 -0.96 -4.09
CA ASP A 11 17.66 -0.37 -5.42
C ASP A 11 17.26 1.11 -5.31
N THR A 12 16.40 1.48 -4.36
CA THR A 12 16.02 2.86 -4.10
C THR A 12 17.20 3.69 -3.59
N ILE A 13 18.03 3.18 -2.67
CA ILE A 13 19.23 3.86 -2.18
C ILE A 13 20.20 4.12 -3.34
N LYS A 14 20.42 3.13 -4.21
CA LYS A 14 21.30 3.28 -5.39
C LYS A 14 20.77 4.33 -6.37
N LYS A 15 19.45 4.39 -6.57
CA LYS A 15 18.80 5.27 -7.56
C LYS A 15 18.61 6.71 -7.06
N ASP A 16 18.20 6.88 -5.80
CA ASP A 16 17.70 8.15 -5.25
C ASP A 16 18.46 8.61 -4.00
N GLY A 17 19.35 7.78 -3.45
CA GLY A 17 20.14 8.07 -2.26
C GLY A 17 19.41 7.73 -0.95
N PHE A 18 20.21 7.42 0.08
CA PHE A 18 19.70 7.03 1.40
C PHE A 18 18.83 8.12 2.05
N ILE A 19 19.25 9.39 1.98
CA ILE A 19 18.52 10.52 2.57
C ILE A 19 17.12 10.63 1.95
N SER A 20 17.00 10.50 0.62
CA SER A 20 15.71 10.55 -0.05
C SER A 20 14.81 9.40 0.40
N MET A 21 15.35 8.19 0.51
CA MET A 21 14.60 7.04 1.02
C MET A 21 14.12 7.29 2.46
N ALA A 22 15.00 7.73 3.36
CA ALA A 22 14.67 7.97 4.76
C ALA A 22 13.56 9.02 4.93
N VAL A 23 13.66 10.15 4.22
CA VAL A 23 12.64 11.20 4.26
C VAL A 23 11.29 10.71 3.73
N ARG A 24 11.30 10.00 2.59
CA ARG A 24 10.07 9.42 2.02
C ARG A 24 9.42 8.41 2.97
N SER A 25 10.22 7.53 3.57
CA SER A 25 9.72 6.54 4.53
C SER A 25 9.11 7.22 5.75
N PHE A 26 9.78 8.23 6.30
CA PHE A 26 9.27 8.98 7.45
C PHE A 26 7.91 9.65 7.15
N LEU A 27 7.83 10.39 6.03
CA LEU A 27 6.57 11.04 5.63
C LEU A 27 5.47 10.03 5.34
N ALA A 28 5.79 8.94 4.66
CA ALA A 28 4.85 7.86 4.39
C ALA A 28 4.39 7.18 5.69
N THR A 29 5.25 7.00 6.70
CA THR A 29 4.85 6.46 8.01
C THR A 29 3.84 7.36 8.71
N LEU A 30 4.05 8.68 8.69
CA LEU A 30 3.09 9.63 9.27
C LEU A 30 1.71 9.53 8.59
N LEU A 31 1.70 9.37 7.26
CA LEU A 31 0.47 9.16 6.51
C LEU A 31 -0.19 7.82 6.86
N VAL A 32 0.57 6.71 6.89
CA VAL A 32 0.04 5.39 7.25
C VAL A 32 -0.58 5.41 8.65
N VAL A 33 0.10 5.99 9.64
CA VAL A 33 -0.45 6.13 11.00
C VAL A 33 -1.72 6.97 10.98
N SER A 34 -1.75 8.06 10.21
CA SER A 34 -2.97 8.86 10.04
C SER A 34 -4.09 8.07 9.38
N PHE A 35 -3.79 7.23 8.39
CA PHE A 35 -4.78 6.41 7.70
C PHE A 35 -5.37 5.36 8.64
N PHE A 36 -4.53 4.70 9.44
CA PHE A 36 -4.98 3.69 10.39
C PHE A 36 -5.78 4.26 11.55
N GLU A 37 -5.46 5.46 12.03
CA GLU A 37 -6.13 6.01 13.21
C GLU A 37 -7.27 7.01 12.91
N ILE A 38 -7.27 7.64 11.74
CA ILE A 38 -8.24 8.69 11.40
C ILE A 38 -9.26 8.20 10.36
N LEU A 39 -8.83 7.42 9.36
CA LEU A 39 -9.75 6.94 8.33
C LEU A 39 -10.62 5.79 8.87
N PRO A 40 -11.82 5.58 8.30
CA PRO A 40 -12.70 4.52 8.76
C PRO A 40 -12.05 3.13 8.70
N LYS A 41 -12.06 2.42 9.83
CA LYS A 41 -11.69 1.01 9.95
C LYS A 41 -12.82 0.24 10.63
N TYR A 42 -13.17 -0.93 10.09
CA TYR A 42 -14.27 -1.74 10.61
C TYR A 42 -13.89 -3.22 10.67
N PRO A 43 -14.16 -3.92 11.79
CA PRO A 43 -13.99 -5.37 11.87
C PRO A 43 -15.06 -6.06 11.01
N VAL A 44 -14.65 -6.86 10.04
CA VAL A 44 -15.56 -7.58 9.14
C VAL A 44 -15.03 -8.97 8.83
N GLY A 45 -15.74 -10.01 9.24
CA GLY A 45 -15.31 -11.40 9.02
C GLY A 45 -14.03 -11.71 9.78
N VAL A 46 -13.00 -12.18 9.08
CA VAL A 46 -11.74 -12.65 9.69
C VAL A 46 -10.73 -11.54 10.02
N SER A 47 -10.95 -10.30 9.58
CA SER A 47 -9.99 -9.21 9.75
C SER A 47 -10.69 -7.84 9.69
N GLU A 48 -9.91 -6.76 9.76
CA GLU A 48 -10.43 -5.40 9.66
C GLU A 48 -10.27 -4.85 8.24
N VAL A 49 -11.26 -4.11 7.78
CA VAL A 49 -11.18 -3.37 6.52
C VAL A 49 -10.60 -1.99 6.79
N HIS A 50 -9.48 -1.69 6.13
CA HIS A 50 -8.77 -0.43 6.28
C HIS A 50 -8.64 0.31 4.95
N PHE A 51 -8.83 1.63 4.97
CA PHE A 51 -8.42 2.51 3.89
C PHE A 51 -6.90 2.75 3.93
N ILE A 52 -6.13 1.76 3.47
CA ILE A 52 -4.65 1.77 3.56
C ILE A 52 -4.00 2.73 2.54
N LEU A 53 -4.69 3.01 1.42
CA LEU A 53 -4.17 3.83 0.31
C LEU A 53 -2.78 3.37 -0.17
N GLY A 54 -2.55 2.05 -0.21
CA GLY A 54 -1.24 1.47 -0.52
C GLY A 54 -0.78 1.78 -1.95
N SER A 55 -1.73 1.89 -2.87
CA SER A 55 -1.47 2.31 -4.25
C SER A 55 -1.06 3.78 -4.33
N THR A 56 -1.74 4.69 -3.60
CA THR A 56 -1.31 6.09 -3.43
C THR A 56 0.13 6.16 -2.89
N LEU A 57 0.42 5.48 -1.77
CA LEU A 57 1.74 5.51 -1.12
C LEU A 57 2.84 5.05 -2.09
N PHE A 58 2.59 3.97 -2.84
CA PHE A 58 3.49 3.50 -3.87
C PHE A 58 3.72 4.55 -4.98
N LEU A 59 2.67 5.18 -5.47
CA LEU A 59 2.76 6.17 -6.56
C LEU A 59 3.47 7.46 -6.12
N ILE A 60 3.34 7.87 -4.87
CA ILE A 60 3.98 9.10 -4.36
C ILE A 60 5.42 8.84 -3.92
N PHE A 61 5.66 7.79 -3.13
CA PHE A 61 6.93 7.60 -2.43
C PHE A 61 7.78 6.46 -3.00
N GLY A 62 7.18 5.56 -3.79
CA GLY A 62 7.82 4.37 -4.31
C GLY A 62 7.66 3.14 -3.40
N ALA A 63 8.00 1.97 -3.93
CA ALA A 63 7.75 0.69 -3.25
C ALA A 63 8.48 0.52 -1.91
N ALA A 64 9.77 0.89 -1.83
CA ALA A 64 10.53 0.71 -0.59
C ALA A 64 10.05 1.64 0.54
N PRO A 65 9.87 2.96 0.33
CA PRO A 65 9.31 3.82 1.36
C PRO A 65 7.90 3.42 1.79
N ALA A 66 7.02 3.05 0.86
CA ALA A 66 5.69 2.56 1.19
C ALA A 66 5.74 1.27 2.03
N ALA A 67 6.61 0.32 1.68
CA ALA A 67 6.81 -0.91 2.43
C ALA A 67 7.29 -0.65 3.87
N ILE A 68 8.30 0.22 4.04
CA ILE A 68 8.81 0.60 5.36
C ILE A 68 7.72 1.29 6.17
N ALA A 69 6.98 2.21 5.55
CA ALA A 69 5.91 2.95 6.20
C ALA A 69 4.76 2.07 6.67
N LEU A 70 4.33 1.09 5.87
CA LEU A 70 3.27 0.17 6.24
C LEU A 70 3.69 -0.72 7.42
N ALA A 71 4.92 -1.24 7.40
CA ALA A 71 5.45 -2.01 8.52
C ALA A 71 5.61 -1.16 9.78
N ALA A 72 6.20 0.04 9.66
CA ALA A 72 6.38 0.95 10.80
C ALA A 72 5.03 1.44 11.36
N GLY A 73 4.07 1.76 10.50
CA GLY A 73 2.73 2.16 10.89
C GLY A 73 1.98 1.07 11.66
N LEU A 74 2.03 -0.17 11.19
CA LEU A 74 1.48 -1.33 11.92
C LEU A 74 2.17 -1.53 13.27
N LEU A 75 3.49 -1.33 13.35
CA LEU A 75 4.22 -1.45 14.61
C LEU A 75 3.82 -0.35 15.59
N ILE A 76 3.73 0.90 15.13
CA ILE A 76 3.30 2.04 15.95
C ILE A 76 1.86 1.84 16.43
N GLN A 77 0.95 1.43 15.53
CA GLN A 77 -0.41 1.07 15.90
C GLN A 77 -0.43 -0.01 16.97
N GLY A 78 0.31 -1.11 16.74
CA GLY A 78 0.43 -2.20 17.71
C GLY A 78 1.02 -1.79 19.05
N LEU A 79 1.99 -0.87 19.10
CA LEU A 79 2.61 -0.47 20.37
C LEU A 79 1.76 0.51 21.18
N PHE A 80 0.99 1.38 20.53
CA PHE A 80 0.35 2.52 21.19
C PHE A 80 -1.18 2.53 21.15
N PHE A 81 -1.81 1.89 20.16
CA PHE A 81 -3.25 2.00 19.91
C PHE A 81 -3.97 0.64 19.98
N ALA A 82 -3.36 -0.43 19.47
CA ALA A 82 -3.91 -1.78 19.44
C ALA A 82 -2.87 -2.85 19.86
N PRO A 83 -2.44 -2.91 21.14
CA PRO A 83 -1.49 -3.91 21.64
C PRO A 83 -1.87 -5.37 21.39
N PHE A 84 -3.17 -5.64 21.29
CA PHE A 84 -3.69 -6.97 20.99
C PHE A 84 -3.34 -7.45 19.58
N ASP A 85 -3.00 -6.56 18.64
CA ASP A 85 -2.58 -6.90 17.28
C ASP A 85 -1.09 -7.24 17.19
N LEU A 86 -0.28 -6.88 18.20
CA LEU A 86 1.17 -7.07 18.16
C LEU A 86 1.60 -8.55 17.97
N PRO A 87 0.93 -9.56 18.59
CA PRO A 87 1.19 -10.96 18.28
C PRO A 87 0.95 -11.33 16.80
N GLN A 88 0.05 -10.63 16.12
CA GLN A 88 -0.25 -10.82 14.71
C GLN A 88 0.55 -9.90 13.78
N TYR A 89 1.51 -9.12 14.30
CA TYR A 89 2.26 -8.14 13.53
C TYR A 89 2.88 -8.72 12.24
N GLY A 90 3.48 -9.90 12.32
CA GLY A 90 4.06 -10.57 11.14
C GLY A 90 3.01 -10.88 10.07
N VAL A 91 1.84 -11.38 10.48
CA VAL A 91 0.69 -11.65 9.59
C VAL A 91 0.28 -10.35 8.91
N ASN A 92 0.02 -9.30 9.70
CA ASN A 92 -0.43 -7.99 9.21
C ASN A 92 0.58 -7.36 8.24
N VAL A 93 1.87 -7.40 8.57
CA VAL A 93 2.93 -6.91 7.68
C VAL A 93 2.90 -7.66 6.35
N THR A 94 2.80 -8.99 6.35
CA THR A 94 2.79 -9.74 5.08
C THR A 94 1.53 -9.48 4.26
N THR A 95 0.37 -9.31 4.91
CA THR A 95 -0.90 -8.97 4.28
C THR A 95 -0.84 -7.65 3.50
N LEU A 96 -0.06 -6.67 3.96
CA LEU A 96 0.11 -5.41 3.25
C LEU A 96 1.27 -5.46 2.25
N LEU A 97 2.40 -6.05 2.63
CA LEU A 97 3.65 -5.95 1.87
C LEU A 97 3.67 -6.88 0.65
N VAL A 98 3.09 -8.08 0.73
CA VAL A 98 3.06 -8.98 -0.43
C VAL A 98 2.23 -8.39 -1.58
N PRO A 99 0.99 -7.94 -1.35
CA PRO A 99 0.21 -7.27 -2.39
C PRO A 99 0.88 -6.01 -2.92
N LEU A 100 1.54 -5.22 -2.06
CA LEU A 100 2.30 -4.04 -2.47
C LEU A 100 3.37 -4.39 -3.50
N PHE A 101 4.18 -5.42 -3.25
CA PHE A 101 5.24 -5.82 -4.16
C PHE A 101 4.70 -6.44 -5.45
N VAL A 102 3.64 -7.24 -5.37
CA VAL A 102 2.95 -7.78 -6.56
C VAL A 102 2.42 -6.63 -7.43
N MET A 103 1.73 -5.66 -6.82
CA MET A 103 1.27 -4.46 -7.50
C MET A 103 2.44 -3.66 -8.07
N ALA A 104 3.55 -3.47 -7.36
CA ALA A 104 4.71 -2.75 -7.86
C ALA A 104 5.34 -3.41 -9.10
N VAL A 105 5.31 -4.74 -9.18
CA VAL A 105 5.73 -5.48 -10.39
C VAL A 105 4.72 -5.25 -11.53
N LEU A 106 3.42 -5.38 -11.26
CA LEU A 106 2.37 -5.19 -12.27
C LEU A 106 2.24 -3.74 -12.74
N ALA A 107 2.60 -2.76 -11.90
CA ALA A 107 2.62 -1.34 -12.25
C ALA A 107 3.55 -1.04 -13.43
N LYS A 108 4.59 -1.86 -13.65
CA LYS A 108 5.47 -1.75 -14.83
C LYS A 108 4.75 -2.11 -16.14
N LYS A 109 3.71 -2.95 -16.07
CA LYS A 109 2.87 -3.33 -17.22
C LYS A 109 1.63 -2.45 -17.36
N ILE A 110 1.07 -2.00 -16.24
CA ILE A 110 -0.16 -1.17 -16.21
C ILE A 110 0.13 0.29 -16.60
N ILE A 111 1.27 0.82 -16.17
CA ILE A 111 1.67 2.20 -16.44
C ILE A 111 2.79 2.20 -17.49
N PRO A 112 2.52 2.68 -18.72
CA PRO A 112 3.54 2.80 -19.76
C PRO A 112 4.73 3.62 -19.27
N ASP A 113 5.91 3.29 -19.78
CA ASP A 113 7.15 3.96 -19.38
C ASP A 113 7.15 5.46 -19.70
N HIS A 114 6.50 5.88 -20.79
CA HIS A 114 6.35 7.28 -21.19
C HIS A 114 5.32 8.09 -20.36
N VAL A 115 4.69 7.48 -19.36
CA VAL A 115 3.67 8.13 -18.50
C VAL A 115 4.23 8.30 -17.07
N ALA A 116 4.28 9.55 -16.60
CA ALA A 116 4.58 9.87 -15.20
C ALA A 116 3.39 9.49 -14.30
N TYR A 117 3.63 9.14 -13.03
CA TYR A 117 2.54 8.66 -12.17
C TYR A 117 1.45 9.67 -11.92
N LYS A 118 1.78 10.96 -11.84
CA LYS A 118 0.75 12.00 -11.71
C LYS A 118 -0.23 12.01 -12.90
N ASP A 119 0.16 11.51 -14.06
CA ASP A 119 -0.58 11.57 -15.32
C ASP A 119 -1.28 10.25 -15.69
N ILE A 120 -1.39 9.31 -14.75
CA ILE A 120 -2.12 8.06 -14.99
C ILE A 120 -3.63 8.33 -15.18
N LYS A 121 -4.25 7.49 -16.00
CA LYS A 121 -5.70 7.48 -16.22
C LYS A 121 -6.42 6.78 -15.07
N TYR A 122 -7.72 7.06 -14.89
CA TYR A 122 -8.57 6.34 -13.94
C TYR A 122 -8.48 4.82 -14.09
N SER A 123 -8.51 4.30 -15.32
CA SER A 123 -8.40 2.87 -15.60
C SER A 123 -7.08 2.24 -15.10
N GLN A 124 -6.01 3.04 -15.01
CA GLN A 124 -4.72 2.57 -14.49
C GLN A 124 -4.69 2.60 -12.97
N ALA A 125 -5.20 3.67 -12.35
CA ALA A 125 -5.39 3.75 -10.90
C ALA A 125 -6.28 2.61 -10.39
N LEU A 126 -7.44 2.39 -11.04
CA LEU A 126 -8.36 1.29 -10.72
C LEU A 126 -7.66 -0.07 -10.81
N LYS A 127 -6.89 -0.34 -11.87
CA LYS A 127 -6.14 -1.61 -11.99
C LYS A 127 -5.13 -1.81 -10.86
N LEU A 128 -4.46 -0.75 -10.40
CA LEU A 128 -3.50 -0.83 -9.29
C LEU A 128 -4.22 -1.07 -7.96
N SER A 129 -5.27 -0.31 -7.67
CA SER A 129 -6.08 -0.51 -6.46
C SER A 129 -6.68 -1.91 -6.43
N VAL A 130 -7.33 -2.37 -7.52
CA VAL A 130 -7.84 -3.74 -7.64
C VAL A 130 -6.74 -4.77 -7.38
N THR A 131 -5.55 -4.59 -7.96
CA THR A 131 -4.42 -5.51 -7.75
C THR A 131 -4.01 -5.57 -6.28
N TYR A 132 -3.90 -4.42 -5.62
CA TYR A 132 -3.51 -4.32 -4.22
C TYR A 132 -4.56 -4.94 -3.30
N GLN A 133 -5.83 -4.56 -3.48
CA GLN A 133 -6.94 -5.02 -2.65
C GLN A 133 -7.26 -6.50 -2.86
N ALA A 134 -7.27 -6.99 -4.11
CA ALA A 134 -7.41 -8.42 -4.37
C ALA A 134 -6.25 -9.22 -3.76
N GLY A 135 -5.04 -8.66 -3.78
CA GLY A 135 -3.89 -9.23 -3.10
C GLY A 135 -4.10 -9.31 -1.58
N ILE A 136 -4.61 -8.25 -0.94
CA ILE A 136 -4.92 -8.24 0.50
C ILE A 136 -5.95 -9.33 0.82
N VAL A 137 -7.08 -9.35 0.11
CA VAL A 137 -8.13 -10.36 0.33
C VAL A 137 -7.59 -11.78 0.16
N SER A 138 -6.77 -12.01 -0.87
CA SER A 138 -6.15 -13.32 -1.11
C SER A 138 -5.17 -13.71 -0.01
N TRP A 139 -4.39 -12.76 0.51
CA TRP A 139 -3.42 -13.02 1.57
C TRP A 139 -4.08 -13.22 2.94
N VAL A 140 -5.16 -12.51 3.22
CA VAL A 140 -6.01 -12.73 4.40
C VAL A 140 -6.66 -14.11 4.32
N ALA A 141 -7.22 -14.49 3.17
CA ALA A 141 -7.77 -15.83 2.97
C ALA A 141 -6.72 -16.92 3.21
N PHE A 142 -5.50 -16.72 2.71
CA PHE A 142 -4.38 -17.63 2.97
C PHE A 142 -4.12 -17.82 4.48
N TRP A 143 -4.01 -16.73 5.24
CA TRP A 143 -3.78 -16.81 6.69
C TRP A 143 -4.97 -17.39 7.45
N ALA A 144 -6.19 -17.04 7.06
CA ALA A 144 -7.42 -17.58 7.65
C ALA A 144 -7.53 -19.09 7.43
N PHE A 145 -7.22 -19.59 6.23
CA PHE A 145 -7.16 -21.04 5.98
C PHE A 145 -6.02 -21.71 6.75
N PHE A 146 -4.86 -21.06 6.83
CA PHE A 146 -3.72 -21.59 7.58
C PHE A 146 -4.01 -21.70 9.08
N GLY A 147 -4.70 -20.72 9.66
CA GLY A 147 -4.98 -20.67 11.10
C GLY A 147 -6.25 -21.41 11.52
N GLN A 148 -7.32 -21.38 10.73
CA GLN A 148 -8.65 -21.87 11.11
C GLN A 148 -9.17 -23.01 10.22
N GLY A 149 -8.42 -23.42 9.18
CA GLY A 149 -8.80 -24.52 8.28
C GLY A 149 -9.90 -24.16 7.27
N PHE A 150 -10.43 -25.16 6.57
CA PHE A 150 -11.37 -24.99 5.44
C PHE A 150 -12.85 -25.19 5.82
N GLY A 151 -13.22 -24.88 7.06
CA GLY A 151 -14.61 -24.98 7.53
C GLY A 151 -15.55 -23.99 6.82
N SER A 152 -16.85 -24.33 6.73
CA SER A 152 -17.87 -23.49 6.10
C SER A 152 -18.02 -22.12 6.76
N GLU A 153 -17.85 -22.05 8.08
CA GLU A 153 -17.88 -20.79 8.83
C GLU A 153 -16.72 -19.87 8.44
N ASN A 154 -15.49 -20.40 8.39
CA ASN A 154 -14.31 -19.64 7.98
C ASN A 154 -14.44 -19.15 6.53
N LEU A 155 -14.95 -19.99 5.62
CA LEU A 155 -15.24 -19.60 4.24
C LEU A 155 -16.22 -18.41 4.17
N MET A 156 -17.25 -18.41 5.01
CA MET A 156 -18.22 -17.30 5.09
C MET A 156 -17.57 -16.02 5.62
N GLN A 157 -16.71 -16.12 6.63
CA GLN A 157 -15.99 -14.96 7.17
C GLN A 157 -15.02 -14.36 6.16
N ILE A 158 -14.26 -15.19 5.43
CA ILE A 158 -13.38 -14.75 4.33
C ILE A 158 -14.19 -14.09 3.21
N PHE A 159 -15.33 -14.69 2.83
CA PHE A 159 -16.21 -14.13 1.80
C PHE A 159 -16.75 -12.77 2.21
N THR A 160 -17.24 -12.64 3.45
CA THR A 160 -17.76 -11.38 4.00
C THR A 160 -16.68 -10.30 3.99
N PHE A 161 -15.45 -10.64 4.40
CA PHE A 161 -14.31 -9.76 4.33
C PHE A 161 -14.01 -9.30 2.89
N GLY A 162 -14.00 -10.23 1.94
CA GLY A 162 -13.77 -9.92 0.53
C GLY A 162 -14.83 -8.99 -0.07
N VAL A 163 -16.10 -9.19 0.25
CA VAL A 163 -17.19 -8.31 -0.18
C VAL A 163 -17.04 -6.91 0.41
N ALA A 164 -16.65 -6.80 1.68
CA ALA A 164 -16.45 -5.50 2.32
C ALA A 164 -15.30 -4.71 1.67
N TYR A 165 -14.22 -5.39 1.24
CA TYR A 165 -13.11 -4.76 0.51
C TYR A 165 -13.50 -4.21 -0.88
N MET A 166 -14.62 -4.63 -1.46
CA MET A 166 -15.12 -4.03 -2.71
C MET A 166 -15.47 -2.55 -2.54
N SER A 167 -15.88 -2.12 -1.35
CA SER A 167 -16.09 -0.69 -1.07
C SER A 167 -14.80 0.11 -1.19
N VAL A 168 -13.68 -0.44 -0.69
CA VAL A 168 -12.35 0.18 -0.77
C VAL A 168 -11.89 0.26 -2.21
N VAL A 169 -12.06 -0.82 -2.99
CA VAL A 169 -11.72 -0.88 -4.43
C VAL A 169 -12.43 0.20 -5.24
N LEU A 170 -13.66 0.57 -4.87
CA LEU A 170 -14.42 1.61 -5.58
C LEU A 170 -13.97 3.02 -5.19
N LEU A 171 -13.63 3.23 -3.92
CA LEU A 171 -13.33 4.54 -3.35
C LEU A 171 -11.85 4.94 -3.50
N GLU A 172 -10.90 4.02 -3.29
CA GLU A 172 -9.46 4.31 -3.35
C GLU A 172 -9.01 4.90 -4.69
N PRO A 173 -9.43 4.42 -5.88
CA PRO A 173 -9.00 5.01 -7.15
C PRO A 173 -9.42 6.48 -7.30
N VAL A 174 -10.53 6.88 -6.70
CA VAL A 174 -10.98 8.28 -6.72
C VAL A 174 -10.07 9.14 -5.84
N LEU A 175 -9.72 8.62 -4.66
CA LEU A 175 -8.76 9.27 -3.75
C LEU A 175 -7.36 9.35 -4.38
N ASP A 176 -6.89 8.28 -5.01
CA ASP A 176 -5.61 8.24 -5.75
C ASP A 176 -5.55 9.39 -6.76
N LEU A 177 -6.58 9.50 -7.61
CA LEU A 177 -6.62 10.55 -8.63
C LEU A 177 -6.71 11.95 -8.02
N ALA A 178 -7.46 12.14 -6.94
CA ALA A 178 -7.53 13.43 -6.26
C ALA A 178 -6.16 13.85 -5.71
N VAL A 179 -5.44 12.91 -5.08
CA VAL A 179 -4.10 13.15 -4.56
C VAL A 179 -3.09 13.41 -5.69
N LEU A 180 -3.14 12.65 -6.77
CA LEU A 180 -2.29 12.86 -7.94
C LEU A 180 -2.60 14.17 -8.67
N ALA A 181 -3.86 14.59 -8.72
CA ALA A 181 -4.25 15.91 -9.23
C ALA A 181 -3.64 17.04 -8.37
N GLY A 182 -3.65 16.89 -7.04
CA GLY A 182 -2.92 17.79 -6.15
C GLY A 182 -1.41 17.80 -6.47
N ALA A 183 -0.80 16.63 -6.70
CA ALA A 183 0.60 16.56 -7.11
C ALA A 183 0.88 17.29 -8.44
N LYS A 184 -0.06 17.32 -9.40
CA LYS A 184 0.12 18.10 -10.65
C LYS A 184 0.36 19.58 -10.39
N THR A 185 -0.30 20.14 -9.38
CA THR A 185 -0.16 21.56 -9.00
C THR A 185 1.11 21.85 -8.19
N ALA A 186 1.73 20.83 -7.61
CA ALA A 186 2.87 20.95 -6.72
C ALA A 186 4.23 20.84 -7.44
N HIS A 187 4.46 21.68 -8.46
CA HIS A 187 5.66 21.62 -9.32
C HIS A 187 7.00 21.64 -8.57
N LYS A 188 7.06 22.27 -7.38
CA LYS A 188 8.26 22.32 -6.52
C LYS A 188 8.71 20.95 -6.01
N LEU A 189 7.84 19.93 -6.03
CA LEU A 189 8.19 18.58 -5.62
C LEU A 189 8.98 17.83 -6.70
N LYS A 190 8.98 18.29 -7.96
CA LYS A 190 9.73 17.66 -9.05
C LYS A 190 11.23 17.68 -8.75
N GLY A 191 11.84 16.51 -8.68
CA GLY A 191 13.28 16.35 -8.39
C GLY A 191 13.65 16.52 -6.91
N SER A 192 12.68 16.71 -6.03
CA SER A 192 12.91 16.81 -4.59
C SER A 192 13.21 15.46 -3.95
N LEU A 193 13.70 15.48 -2.71
CA LEU A 193 13.97 14.28 -1.93
C LEU A 193 12.69 13.61 -1.39
N VAL A 194 11.55 14.30 -1.39
CA VAL A 194 10.34 13.90 -0.66
C VAL A 194 9.38 12.99 -1.45
N VAL A 195 9.57 12.83 -2.75
CA VAL A 195 8.69 12.01 -3.63
C VAL A 195 9.50 11.18 -4.63
N ASP A 196 8.95 10.08 -5.11
CA ASP A 196 9.55 9.25 -6.15
C ASP A 196 9.72 10.04 -7.45
N LYS A 197 10.87 9.90 -8.11
CA LYS A 197 11.14 10.58 -9.38
C LYS A 197 10.09 10.24 -10.44
N ARG A 198 9.56 9.01 -10.47
CA ARG A 198 8.53 8.56 -11.42
C ARG A 198 7.19 9.26 -11.21
N LEU A 199 6.99 9.94 -10.07
CA LEU A 199 5.83 10.82 -9.87
C LEU A 199 5.75 11.92 -10.92
N TYR A 200 6.90 12.51 -11.27
CA TYR A 200 6.99 13.64 -12.21
C TYR A 200 7.77 13.34 -13.50
N ALA A 201 8.47 12.20 -13.57
CA ALA A 201 9.28 11.82 -14.72
C ALA A 201 8.78 10.50 -15.33
N ALA A 202 8.49 10.54 -16.62
CA ALA A 202 8.42 9.34 -17.44
C ALA A 202 9.82 8.71 -17.55
N LYS A 203 9.89 7.39 -17.75
CA LYS A 203 11.14 6.78 -18.19
C LYS A 203 11.32 7.11 -19.67
N VAL A 204 12.53 7.55 -20.01
CA VAL A 204 12.97 7.79 -21.39
C VAL A 204 13.47 6.48 -21.97
#